data_AF-A0A967Z4I1-F1
#
_entry.id   AF-A0A967Z4I1-F1
#
_cell.length_a   1.000
_cell.length_b   1.000
_cell.length_c   1.000
_cell.angle_alpha   90.00
_cell.angle_beta   90.00
_cell.angle_gamma   90.00
#
_symmetry.space_group_name_H-M   'P 1'
#
loop_
_entity.id
_entity.type
_entity.pdbx_description
1 polymer ?
#
loop_
_entity_poly.entity_id
_entity_poly.type
_entity_poly.pdbx_seq_one_letter_code
_entity_poly.pdbx_strand_id
1 'polypeptide(L)'
;ARSSYGPYSRAMVRICKEESFHKKQGYEMVAKMADGTPEQQDMIQDAVNRWWWPTLMMFGPHDEDSPNSAELIKWGVKSKTNDELRQSFVDRHVAEAHEVGLEIPDDDLEYNEETGHWEFG
;
A
#
# COMPACT_ATOMS: atom_id res chain seq x y z
N ALA A 1 11.90 4.07 7.44
CA ALA A 1 13.28 3.57 7.29
C ALA A 1 14.01 3.52 8.65
N ARG A 2 13.61 2.61 9.55
CA ARG A 2 14.34 2.29 10.77
C ARG A 2 14.61 0.79 10.76
N SER A 3 15.88 0.42 10.90
CA SER A 3 16.36 -0.95 10.94
C SER A 3 17.60 -0.97 11.82
N SER A 4 17.83 -2.06 12.56
CA SER A 4 18.98 -2.24 13.45
C SER A 4 20.32 -2.23 12.69
N TYR A 5 20.33 -2.55 11.39
CA TYR A 5 21.53 -2.51 10.57
C TYR A 5 21.70 -1.16 9.86
N GLY A 6 22.68 -0.39 10.33
CA GLY A 6 22.93 0.99 9.91
C GLY A 6 23.10 1.22 8.40
N PRO A 7 23.90 0.43 7.67
CA PRO A 7 24.05 0.58 6.22
C PRO A 7 22.73 0.44 5.46
N TYR A 8 21.91 -0.56 5.83
CA TYR A 8 20.60 -0.77 5.21
C TYR A 8 19.64 0.39 5.53
N SER A 9 19.56 0.79 6.79
CA SER A 9 18.74 1.94 7.22
C SER A 9 19.07 3.23 6.46
N ARG A 10 20.37 3.57 6.32
CA ARG A 10 20.82 4.77 5.58
C ARG A 10 20.59 4.69 4.08
N ALA A 11 20.62 3.49 3.49
CA ALA A 11 20.24 3.29 2.09
C ALA A 11 18.75 3.55 1.90
N MET A 12 17.91 2.95 2.74
CA MET A 12 16.45 3.12 2.71
C MET A 12 16.02 4.58 2.90
N VAL A 13 16.69 5.34 3.78
CA VAL A 13 16.39 6.79 3.94
C VAL A 13 16.60 7.56 2.63
N ARG A 14 17.61 7.22 1.84
CA ARG A 14 17.89 7.88 0.55
C ARG A 14 16.90 7.44 -0.52
N ILE A 15 16.70 6.13 -0.65
CA ILE A 15 15.76 5.53 -1.58
C ILE A 15 14.35 6.09 -1.36
N CYS A 16 13.83 6.08 -0.12
CA CYS A 16 12.48 6.58 0.16
C CYS A 16 12.31 8.08 -0.16
N LYS A 17 13.37 8.89 -0.02
CA LYS A 17 13.29 10.32 -0.40
C LYS A 17 13.10 10.49 -1.90
N GLU A 18 13.80 9.71 -2.70
CA GLU A 18 13.71 9.77 -4.16
C GLU A 18 12.41 9.10 -4.66
N GLU A 19 12.08 7.92 -4.16
CA GLU A 19 10.88 7.17 -4.57
C GLU A 19 9.58 7.90 -4.21
N SER A 20 9.53 8.64 -3.10
CA SER A 20 8.33 9.42 -2.74
C SER A 20 7.95 10.44 -3.81
N PHE A 21 8.93 10.99 -4.52
CA PHE A 21 8.68 11.91 -5.63
C PHE A 21 8.00 11.16 -6.79
N HIS A 22 8.55 10.02 -7.18
CA HIS A 22 7.98 9.21 -8.26
C HIS A 22 6.59 8.65 -7.92
N LYS A 23 6.34 8.26 -6.67
CA LYS A 23 5.00 7.87 -6.21
C LYS A 23 4.01 9.00 -6.41
N LYS A 24 4.37 10.23 -6.02
CA LYS A 24 3.51 11.40 -6.19
C LYS A 24 3.20 11.65 -7.67
N GLN A 25 4.20 11.63 -8.54
CA GLN A 25 3.98 11.80 -9.98
C GLN A 25 3.06 10.70 -10.56
N GLY A 26 3.22 9.46 -10.11
CA GLY A 26 2.33 8.36 -10.48
C GLY A 26 0.88 8.65 -10.09
N TYR A 27 0.63 9.08 -8.85
CA TYR A 27 -0.70 9.46 -8.39
C TYR A 27 -1.29 10.63 -9.19
N GLU A 28 -0.50 11.66 -9.51
CA GLU A 28 -0.97 12.78 -10.34
C GLU A 28 -1.43 12.33 -11.74
N MET A 29 -0.76 11.33 -12.33
CA MET A 29 -1.21 10.73 -13.60
C MET A 29 -2.53 9.97 -13.45
N VAL A 30 -2.67 9.18 -12.38
CA VAL A 30 -3.91 8.46 -12.04
C VAL A 30 -5.06 9.44 -11.88
N ALA A 31 -4.89 10.47 -11.04
CA ALA A 31 -5.89 11.50 -10.81
C ALA A 31 -6.27 12.22 -12.11
N LYS A 32 -5.29 12.49 -12.99
CA LYS A 32 -5.56 13.15 -14.27
C LYS A 32 -6.37 12.27 -15.23
N MET A 33 -6.16 10.96 -15.23
CA MET A 33 -6.92 10.01 -16.05
C MET A 33 -8.32 9.78 -15.49
N ALA A 34 -8.47 9.75 -14.16
CA ALA A 34 -9.76 9.64 -13.50
C ALA A 34 -10.67 10.87 -13.75
N ASP A 35 -10.09 12.07 -13.89
CA ASP A 35 -10.78 13.31 -14.34
C ASP A 35 -10.82 13.45 -15.88
N GLY A 36 -10.54 12.37 -16.62
CA GLY A 36 -10.36 12.34 -18.06
C GLY A 36 -11.63 12.00 -18.86
N THR A 37 -11.41 11.49 -20.07
CA THR A 37 -12.50 10.93 -20.89
C THR A 37 -12.99 9.59 -20.30
N PRO A 38 -14.19 9.11 -20.69
CA PRO A 38 -14.66 7.79 -20.27
C PRO A 38 -13.66 6.67 -20.56
N GLU A 39 -12.98 6.70 -21.70
CA GLU A 39 -11.95 5.70 -22.03
C GLU A 39 -10.73 5.77 -21.10
N GLN A 40 -10.39 6.97 -20.61
CA GLN A 40 -9.29 7.13 -19.64
C GLN A 40 -9.71 6.63 -18.26
N GLN A 41 -10.95 6.91 -17.84
CA GLN A 41 -11.53 6.42 -16.59
C GLN A 41 -11.58 4.90 -16.57
N ASP A 42 -12.12 4.28 -17.63
CA ASP A 42 -12.17 2.81 -17.77
C ASP A 42 -10.78 2.19 -17.75
N MET A 43 -9.81 2.83 -18.42
CA MET A 43 -8.43 2.35 -18.46
C MET A 43 -7.77 2.34 -17.08
N ILE A 44 -7.97 3.42 -16.30
CA ILE A 44 -7.35 3.49 -14.98
C ILE A 44 -8.06 2.56 -13.98
N GLN A 45 -9.39 2.41 -14.08
CA GLN A 45 -10.14 1.47 -13.26
C GLN A 45 -9.72 0.02 -13.55
N ASP A 46 -9.58 -0.37 -14.82
CA ASP A 46 -9.07 -1.70 -15.20
C ASP A 46 -7.64 -1.94 -14.65
N ALA A 47 -6.79 -0.91 -14.63
CA ALA A 47 -5.47 -1.03 -14.04
C ALA A 47 -5.53 -1.28 -12.53
N VAL A 48 -6.39 -0.57 -11.79
CA VAL A 48 -6.62 -0.82 -10.35
C VAL A 48 -7.14 -2.23 -10.13
N ASN A 49 -8.15 -2.65 -10.89
CA ASN A 49 -8.75 -3.99 -10.81
C ASN A 49 -7.71 -5.11 -10.91
N ARG A 50 -6.75 -4.97 -11.83
CA ARG A 50 -5.70 -5.98 -12.04
C ARG A 50 -4.58 -5.94 -11.02
N TRP A 51 -4.23 -4.76 -10.51
CA TRP A 51 -3.00 -4.57 -9.71
C TRP A 51 -3.22 -4.45 -8.21
N TRP A 52 -4.46 -4.26 -7.74
CA TRP A 52 -4.76 -4.12 -6.31
C TRP A 52 -4.22 -5.29 -5.48
N TRP A 53 -4.73 -6.50 -5.70
CA TRP A 53 -4.33 -7.69 -4.94
C TRP A 53 -2.84 -8.04 -5.07
N PRO A 54 -2.23 -8.04 -6.28
CA PRO A 54 -0.79 -8.22 -6.40
C PRO A 54 0.03 -7.20 -5.58
N THR A 55 -0.44 -5.96 -5.45
CA THR A 55 0.23 -4.94 -4.64
C THR A 55 0.16 -5.28 -3.16
N LEU A 56 -0.99 -5.75 -2.66
CA LEU A 56 -1.14 -6.19 -1.27
C LEU A 56 -0.28 -7.43 -0.94
N MET A 57 -0.03 -8.30 -1.92
CA MET A 57 0.87 -9.45 -1.76
C MET A 57 2.34 -9.06 -1.58
N MET A 58 2.75 -7.84 -1.97
CA MET A 58 4.13 -7.35 -1.79
C MET A 58 4.53 -7.24 -0.31
N PHE A 59 3.56 -7.13 0.60
CA PHE A 59 3.81 -7.12 2.04
C PHE A 59 4.16 -8.51 2.60
N GLY A 60 4.04 -9.57 1.81
CA GLY A 60 4.33 -10.94 2.22
C GLY A 60 3.10 -11.67 2.79
N PRO A 61 3.28 -12.90 3.31
CA PRO A 61 2.19 -13.69 3.89
C PRO A 61 1.66 -13.07 5.19
N HIS A 62 0.52 -13.57 5.68
CA HIS A 62 0.01 -13.23 7.00
C HIS A 62 1.04 -13.48 8.09
N ASP A 63 0.92 -12.77 9.20
CA ASP A 63 1.88 -12.84 10.30
C ASP A 63 2.00 -14.26 10.89
N GLU A 64 0.89 -15.01 10.91
CA GLU A 64 0.84 -16.42 11.34
C GLU A 64 1.63 -17.36 10.42
N ASP A 65 1.72 -17.03 9.13
CA ASP A 65 2.40 -17.81 8.09
C ASP A 65 3.80 -17.27 7.73
N SER A 66 4.32 -16.33 8.52
CA SER A 66 5.55 -15.60 8.21
C SER A 66 6.76 -16.13 9.02
N PRO A 67 7.51 -17.15 8.51
CA PRO A 67 8.50 -17.88 9.31
C PRO A 67 9.66 -17.03 9.82
N ASN A 68 9.94 -15.90 9.15
CA ASN A 68 11.05 -15.01 9.48
C ASN A 68 10.64 -13.86 10.41
N SER A 69 9.34 -13.59 10.59
CA SER A 69 8.90 -12.35 11.23
C SER A 69 9.34 -12.23 12.69
N ALA A 70 9.20 -13.31 13.47
CA ALA A 70 9.59 -13.31 14.88
C ALA A 70 11.08 -12.98 15.09
N GLU A 71 11.95 -13.56 14.26
CA GLU A 71 13.40 -13.34 14.34
C GLU A 71 13.79 -11.93 13.84
N LEU A 72 13.25 -11.49 12.70
CA LEU A 72 13.53 -10.17 12.13
C LEU A 72 13.05 -9.02 13.02
N ILE A 73 11.92 -9.19 13.71
CA ILE A 73 11.41 -8.22 14.69
C ILE A 73 12.30 -8.22 15.93
N LYS A 74 12.65 -9.40 16.47
CA LYS A 74 13.57 -9.52 17.62
C LYS A 74 14.92 -8.85 17.35
N TRP A 75 15.44 -8.96 16.13
CA TRP A 75 16.69 -8.31 15.74
C TRP A 75 16.53 -6.84 15.34
N GLY A 76 15.31 -6.30 15.34
CA GLY A 76 15.03 -4.92 14.92
C GLY A 76 15.29 -4.66 13.45
N VAL A 77 15.37 -5.71 12.61
CA VAL A 77 15.50 -5.57 11.16
C VAL A 77 14.16 -5.15 10.57
N LYS A 78 13.07 -5.78 11.03
CA LYS A 78 11.68 -5.46 10.71
C LYS A 78 11.06 -4.71 11.89
N SER A 79 10.42 -3.58 11.63
CA SER A 79 9.86 -2.70 12.69
C SER A 79 8.36 -2.75 12.85
N LYS A 80 7.66 -3.29 11.84
CA LYS A 80 6.22 -3.55 11.82
C LYS A 80 5.98 -4.90 11.16
N THR A 81 4.91 -5.59 11.52
CA THR A 81 4.55 -6.89 10.94
C THR A 81 4.11 -6.77 9.47
N ASN A 82 3.86 -7.89 8.79
CA ASN A 82 3.40 -7.85 7.40
C ASN A 82 1.98 -7.27 7.36
N ASP A 83 1.12 -7.75 8.25
CA ASP A 83 -0.29 -7.33 8.31
C ASP A 83 -0.41 -5.87 8.78
N GLU A 84 0.41 -5.40 9.73
CA GLU A 84 0.44 -3.98 10.13
C GLU A 84 0.81 -3.03 8.99
N LEU A 85 1.73 -3.44 8.11
CA LEU A 85 2.12 -2.65 6.93
C LEU A 85 1.05 -2.72 5.85
N ARG A 86 0.44 -3.89 5.63
CA ARG A 86 -0.66 -4.07 4.68
C ARG A 86 -1.87 -3.23 5.08
N GLN A 87 -2.29 -3.29 6.35
CA GLN A 87 -3.39 -2.48 6.88
C GLN A 87 -3.14 -0.99 6.69
N SER A 88 -1.95 -0.52 7.10
CA SER A 88 -1.58 0.90 6.93
C SER A 88 -1.52 1.35 5.47
N PHE A 89 -1.27 0.42 4.54
CA PHE A 89 -1.31 0.70 3.10
C PHE A 89 -2.76 0.82 2.63
N VAL A 90 -3.62 -0.14 2.98
CA VAL A 90 -5.05 -0.14 2.63
C VAL A 90 -5.71 1.14 3.14
N ASP A 91 -5.55 1.47 4.42
CA ASP A 91 -6.21 2.65 5.02
C ASP A 91 -5.90 3.96 4.28
N ARG A 92 -4.63 4.11 3.85
CA ARG A 92 -4.20 5.28 3.09
C ARG A 92 -4.73 5.24 1.65
N HIS A 93 -4.58 4.11 0.96
CA HIS A 93 -4.77 4.07 -0.49
C HIS A 93 -6.23 3.87 -0.90
N VAL A 94 -7.08 3.29 -0.06
CA VAL A 94 -8.54 3.30 -0.27
C VAL A 94 -9.06 4.74 -0.23
N ALA A 95 -8.64 5.53 0.76
CA ALA A 95 -8.99 6.94 0.84
C ALA A 95 -8.50 7.73 -0.39
N GLU A 96 -7.24 7.56 -0.80
CA GLU A 96 -6.69 8.19 -2.02
C GLU A 96 -7.45 7.78 -3.29
N ALA A 97 -7.90 6.52 -3.40
CA ALA A 97 -8.68 6.04 -4.55
C ALA A 97 -10.08 6.66 -4.59
N HIS A 98 -10.78 6.69 -3.46
CA HIS A 98 -12.10 7.29 -3.35
C HIS A 98 -12.08 8.81 -3.63
N GLU A 99 -11.02 9.52 -3.24
CA GLU A 99 -10.85 10.95 -3.56
C GLU A 99 -10.86 11.25 -5.06
N VAL A 100 -10.42 10.30 -5.89
CA VAL A 100 -10.40 10.44 -7.36
C VAL A 100 -11.51 9.64 -8.06
N GLY A 101 -12.46 9.10 -7.30
CA GLY A 101 -13.61 8.36 -7.84
C GLY A 101 -13.28 6.98 -8.38
N LEU A 102 -12.18 6.37 -7.96
CA LEU A 102 -11.85 4.98 -8.28
C LEU A 102 -12.45 4.03 -7.25
N GLU A 103 -12.91 2.87 -7.72
CA GLU A 103 -13.39 1.78 -6.87
C GLU A 103 -12.29 0.76 -6.63
N ILE A 104 -12.28 0.16 -5.43
CA ILE A 104 -11.36 -0.93 -5.09
C ILE A 104 -12.03 -2.27 -5.41
N PRO A 105 -11.34 -3.21 -6.09
CA PRO A 105 -11.91 -4.50 -6.51
C PRO A 105 -11.97 -5.50 -5.34
N ASP A 106 -12.71 -5.16 -4.30
CA ASP A 106 -12.89 -5.94 -3.09
C ASP A 106 -14.33 -5.78 -2.56
N ASP A 107 -15.12 -6.84 -2.69
CA ASP A 107 -16.54 -6.85 -2.28
C ASP A 107 -16.71 -6.82 -0.75
N ASP A 108 -15.68 -7.22 0.00
CA ASP A 108 -15.68 -7.27 1.46
C ASP A 108 -15.10 -5.98 2.09
N LEU A 109 -14.75 -4.98 1.26
CA LEU A 109 -14.14 -3.73 1.73
C LEU A 109 -15.15 -2.85 2.48
N GLU A 110 -14.95 -2.68 3.78
CA GLU A 110 -15.82 -1.88 4.65
C GLU A 110 -15.01 -1.02 5.62
N TYR A 111 -15.42 0.23 5.83
CA TYR A 111 -14.79 1.09 6.83
C TYR A 111 -15.39 0.82 8.22
N ASN A 112 -14.56 0.35 9.14
CA ASN A 112 -14.94 0.14 10.53
C ASN A 112 -14.70 1.42 11.35
N GLU A 113 -15.78 2.11 11.73
CA GLU A 113 -15.71 3.34 12.53
C GLU A 113 -15.15 3.13 13.94
N GLU A 114 -15.30 1.95 14.53
CA GLU A 114 -14.83 1.65 15.89
C GLU A 114 -13.30 1.50 15.94
N THR A 115 -12.73 0.89 14.90
CA THR A 115 -11.28 0.64 14.81
C THR A 115 -10.55 1.74 14.04
N GLY A 116 -11.26 2.49 13.20
CA GLY A 116 -10.67 3.51 12.31
C GLY A 116 -9.91 2.92 11.14
N HIS A 117 -10.21 1.67 10.76
CA HIS A 117 -9.52 0.91 9.73
C HIS A 117 -10.50 0.44 8.66
N TRP A 118 -10.01 0.28 7.44
CA TRP A 118 -10.73 -0.46 6.41
C TRP A 118 -10.51 -1.96 6.61
N GLU A 119 -11.59 -2.70 6.78
CA GLU A 119 -11.60 -4.17 6.71
C GLU A 119 -11.65 -4.57 5.24
N PHE A 120 -10.85 -5.57 4.85
CA PHE A 120 -10.66 -6.00 3.46
C PHE A 120 -10.52 -7.52 3.38
N GLY A 121 -10.81 -8.09 2.21
CA GLY A 121 -10.84 -9.55 1.96
C GLY A 121 -9.50 -10.28 1.98
#